data_AF-A0AAD9MEF0-F1
#
_entry.id   AF-A0AAD9MEF0-F1
#
_cell.length_a   1.000
_cell.length_b   1.000
_cell.length_c   1.000
_cell.angle_alpha   90.00
_cell.angle_beta   90.00
_cell.angle_gamma   90.00
#
_symmetry.space_group_name_H-M   'P 1'
#
loop_
_entity.id
_entity.type
_entity.pdbx_description
1 polymer ?
#
loop_
_entity_poly.entity_id
_entity_poly.type
_entity_poly.pdbx_seq_one_letter_code
_entity_poly.pdbx_strand_id
1 'polypeptide(L)' 'MYFSRIITTLGLLALAQACTPGHYACGNQDGAPGPDGSVQVCNSSGDWVFSAQCNGAGCCYDNGAGNAYCKC' A
#
# COMPACT_ATOMS: atom_id res chain seq x y z
N MET A 1 -21.74 -16.21 42.13
CA MET A 1 -21.12 -17.10 41.12
C MET A 1 -20.92 -16.28 39.86
N TYR A 2 -19.67 -16.22 39.41
CA TYR A 2 -19.19 -15.68 38.14
C TYR A 2 -20.11 -16.07 36.97
N PHE A 3 -20.27 -15.28 35.92
CA PHE A 3 -19.38 -15.39 34.77
C PHE A 3 -19.48 -14.15 33.87
N SER A 4 -18.36 -13.45 33.80
CA SER A 4 -18.08 -12.34 32.91
C SER A 4 -18.37 -12.72 31.45
N ARG A 5 -19.16 -11.91 30.74
CA ARG A 5 -19.34 -12.04 29.28
C ARG A 5 -18.07 -11.50 28.62
N ILE A 6 -17.27 -12.42 28.09
CA ILE A 6 -16.00 -12.14 27.43
C ILE A 6 -16.30 -11.38 26.14
N ILE A 7 -15.74 -10.18 26.02
CA ILE A 7 -15.78 -9.31 24.85
C ILE A 7 -14.78 -9.89 23.84
N THR A 8 -15.27 -10.68 22.87
CA THR A 8 -14.47 -11.07 21.69
C THR A 8 -14.53 -9.96 20.65
N THR A 9 -13.83 -8.85 20.88
CA THR A 9 -13.41 -7.97 19.79
C THR A 9 -12.20 -8.61 19.13
N LEU A 10 -12.45 -9.47 18.14
CA LEU A 10 -11.45 -9.83 17.13
C LEU A 10 -11.12 -8.54 16.36
N GLY A 11 -10.16 -7.79 16.88
CA GLY A 11 -9.49 -6.75 16.12
C GLY A 11 -8.78 -7.45 14.97
N LEU A 12 -9.34 -7.33 13.76
CA LEU A 12 -8.59 -7.62 12.54
C LEU A 12 -7.40 -6.67 12.55
N LEU A 13 -6.24 -7.18 12.97
CA LEU A 13 -4.96 -6.58 12.62
C LEU A 13 -4.86 -6.73 11.10
N ALA A 14 -5.38 -5.73 10.39
CA ALA A 14 -4.98 -5.49 9.03
C ALA A 14 -3.46 -5.40 9.07
N LEU A 15 -2.79 -6.41 8.51
CA LEU A 15 -1.37 -6.38 8.22
C LEU A 15 -1.17 -5.27 7.19
N ALA A 16 -1.18 -4.02 7.65
CA ALA A 16 -0.64 -2.91 6.89
C ALA A 16 0.84 -3.29 6.71
N GLN A 17 1.19 -3.70 5.49
CA GLN A 17 2.56 -3.89 5.09
C GLN A 17 3.24 -2.54 5.28
N ALA A 18 3.97 -2.38 6.39
CA ALA A 18 4.65 -1.15 6.73
C ALA A 18 5.64 -0.85 5.59
N CYS A 19 5.27 0.10 4.74
CA CYS A 19 6.14 0.54 3.66
C CYS A 19 7.20 1.50 4.23
N THR A 20 8.26 1.75 3.46
CA THR A 20 9.29 2.71 3.88
C THR A 20 8.86 4.12 3.49
N PRO A 21 8.69 5.07 4.43
CA PRO A 21 8.27 6.43 4.11
C PRO A 21 9.12 7.07 3.01
N GLY A 22 8.45 7.68 2.03
CA GLY A 22 9.09 8.28 0.86
C GLY A 22 9.41 7.31 -0.27
N HIS A 23 9.19 6.00 -0.10
CA HIS A 23 9.23 5.06 -1.22
C HIS A 23 8.00 5.22 -2.10
N TYR A 24 8.20 4.99 -3.38
CA TYR A 24 7.17 4.88 -4.39
C TYR A 24 7.16 3.46 -4.94
N ALA A 25 5.98 2.96 -5.27
CA ALA A 25 5.77 1.67 -5.91
C ALA A 25 4.59 1.72 -6.87
N CYS A 26 4.58 0.84 -7.86
CA CYS A 26 3.42 0.69 -8.72
C CYS A 26 2.28 -0.07 -8.02
N GLY A 27 1.03 0.27 -8.33
CA GLY A 27 -0.13 -0.46 -7.84
C GLY A 27 -0.05 -1.95 -8.19
N ASN A 28 -0.47 -2.79 -7.24
CA ASN A 28 -0.32 -4.26 -7.28
C ASN A 28 1.12 -4.78 -7.39
N GLN A 29 2.13 -3.93 -7.20
CA GLN A 29 3.55 -4.30 -7.20
C GLN A 29 4.17 -3.98 -5.84
N ASP A 30 5.19 -4.74 -5.44
CA ASP A 30 5.99 -4.50 -4.22
C ASP A 30 5.16 -4.33 -2.93
N GLY A 31 3.98 -4.96 -2.88
CA GLY A 31 3.06 -4.88 -1.75
C GLY A 31 2.25 -3.58 -1.67
N ALA A 32 2.34 -2.71 -2.68
CA ALA A 32 1.55 -1.50 -2.77
C ALA A 32 0.12 -1.81 -3.28
N PRO A 33 -0.92 -1.36 -2.56
CA PRO A 33 -2.30 -1.54 -2.98
C PRO A 33 -2.64 -0.57 -4.12
N GLY A 34 -3.61 -0.90 -4.97
CA GLY A 34 -4.10 0.00 -6.00
C GLY A 34 -4.18 -0.69 -7.37
N PRO A 35 -4.86 -0.07 -8.34
CA PRO A 35 -4.98 -0.64 -9.68
C PRO A 35 -3.64 -0.64 -10.42
N ASP A 36 -3.48 -1.54 -11.39
CA ASP A 36 -2.29 -1.55 -12.24
C ASP A 36 -2.12 -0.20 -12.95
N GLY A 37 -0.87 0.24 -13.05
CA GLY A 37 -0.56 1.55 -13.62
C GLY A 37 -0.74 2.72 -12.65
N SER A 38 -1.14 2.51 -11.39
CA SER A 38 -1.08 3.58 -10.38
C SER A 38 0.32 3.69 -9.78
N VAL A 39 0.71 4.90 -9.38
CA VAL A 39 1.88 5.17 -8.54
C VAL A 39 1.36 5.38 -7.12
N GLN A 40 1.88 4.59 -6.20
CA GLN A 40 1.62 4.67 -4.77
C GLN A 40 2.85 5.26 -4.09
N VAL A 41 2.63 6.11 -3.10
CA VAL A 41 3.70 6.66 -2.26
C VAL A 41 3.47 6.22 -0.82
N CYS A 42 4.54 5.83 -0.14
CA CYS A 42 4.49 5.54 1.27
C CYS A 42 4.58 6.85 2.06
N ASN A 43 3.54 7.15 2.83
CA ASN A 43 3.50 8.36 3.65
C ASN A 43 4.38 8.23 4.91
N SER A 44 4.47 9.30 5.71
CA SER A 44 5.24 9.33 6.97
C SER A 44 4.73 8.35 8.04
N SER A 45 3.49 7.88 7.93
CA SER A 45 2.88 6.91 8.84
C SER A 45 3.20 5.46 8.44
N GLY A 46 3.88 5.24 7.31
CA GLY A 46 4.14 3.89 6.80
C GLY A 46 2.95 3.28 6.04
N ASP A 47 2.01 4.12 5.59
CA ASP A 47 0.86 3.69 4.80
C ASP A 47 1.04 4.05 3.33
N TRP A 48 0.67 3.13 2.45
CA TRP A 48 0.56 3.39 1.03
C TRP A 48 -0.62 4.32 0.74
N VAL A 49 -0.34 5.44 0.08
CA VAL A 49 -1.35 6.36 -0.44
C VAL A 49 -1.21 6.51 -1.94
N PHE A 50 -2.34 6.66 -2.62
CA PHE A 50 -2.35 6.92 -4.06
C PHE A 50 -1.67 8.25 -4.37
N SER A 51 -0.74 8.24 -5.32
CA SER A 51 -0.02 9.42 -5.79
C SER A 51 -0.51 9.87 -7.17
N ALA A 52 -0.52 8.95 -8.16
CA ALA A 52 -0.92 9.25 -9.52
C ALA A 52 -1.42 8.00 -10.26
N GLN A 53 -2.16 8.18 -11.35
CA GLN A 53 -2.54 7.12 -12.27
C GLN A 53 -1.82 7.34 -13.61
N CYS A 54 -1.02 6.38 -14.04
CA CYS A 54 -0.45 6.36 -15.39
C CYS A 54 -1.52 5.97 -16.41
N ASN A 55 -1.32 6.35 -17.68
CA ASN A 55 -2.27 6.16 -18.81
C ASN A 55 -2.54 4.69 -19.22
N GLY A 56 -2.39 3.73 -18.30
CA GLY A 56 -2.70 2.31 -18.50
C GLY A 56 -1.90 1.40 -17.56
N ALA A 57 -2.32 0.13 -17.47
CA ALA A 57 -1.72 -0.87 -16.60
C ALA A 57 -0.20 -1.07 -16.86
N GLY A 58 0.23 -0.98 -18.12
CA GLY A 58 1.64 -1.17 -18.52
C GLY A 58 2.50 0.10 -18.50
N CYS A 59 1.96 1.21 -17.99
CA CYS A 59 2.63 2.50 -18.01
C CYS A 59 3.35 2.85 -16.71
N CYS A 60 3.18 2.07 -15.64
CA CYS A 60 3.92 2.29 -14.39
C CYS A 60 5.16 1.39 -14.35
N TYR A 61 6.30 1.98 -14.01
CA TYR A 61 7.57 1.28 -13.86
C TYR A 61 8.14 1.55 -12.47
N ASP A 62 8.31 0.47 -11.71
CA ASP A 62 9.05 0.44 -10.45
C ASP A 62 10.52 0.03 -10.74
N ASN A 63 11.49 0.68 -10.09
CA ASN A 63 12.92 0.39 -10.27
C ASN A 63 13.55 -0.49 -9.17
N GLY A 64 12.76 -1.01 -8.25
CA GLY A 64 13.11 -1.80 -7.07
C GLY A 64 13.84 -1.02 -5.97
N ALA A 65 14.16 0.26 -6.21
CA ALA A 65 14.90 1.13 -5.31
C ALA A 65 13.99 2.16 -4.63
N GLY A 66 12.70 1.85 -4.51
CA GLY A 66 11.69 2.73 -3.92
C GLY A 66 11.32 3.92 -4.81
N ASN A 67 11.49 3.81 -6.13
CA ASN A 67 11.00 4.80 -7.07
C ASN A 67 10.08 4.14 -8.09
N ALA A 68 8.94 4.78 -8.32
CA ALA A 68 8.01 4.44 -9.39
C ALA A 68 7.69 5.67 -10.22
N TYR A 69 7.60 5.49 -11.53
CA TYR A 69 7.32 6.58 -12.47
C TYR A 69 6.48 6.09 -13.64
N CYS A 70 5.74 7.04 -14.24
CA CYS A 70 4.97 6.76 -15.44
C CYS A 70 5.86 6.84 -16.68
N LYS A 71 5.83 5.80 -17.52
CA LYS A 71 6.45 5.75 -18.84
C LYS A 71 5.56 4.97 -19.81
N CYS A 72 5.04 5.67 -20.80
CA CYS A 72 4.56 5.13 -22.06
C CYS A 72 5.08 6.08 -23.16
#